data_AF-A0AA38HT89-F1
#
_entry.id   AF-A0AA38HT89-F1
#
_cell.length_a   1.000
_cell.length_b   1.000
_cell.length_c   1.000
_cell.angle_alpha   90.00
_cell.angle_beta   90.00
_cell.angle_gamma   90.00
#
_symmetry.space_group_name_H-M   'P 1'
#
loop_
_entity.id
_entity.type
_entity.pdbx_description
1 polymer ?
#
loop_
_entity_poly.entity_id
_entity_poly.type
_entity_poly.pdbx_seq_one_letter_code
_entity_poly.pdbx_strand_id
1 'polypeptide(L)'
;MAKRQLPMVQKLSCRQKNEIGKWTKLAAEKIGLDVCNINITNHSNRATAVSHLPKSGLDEQKIIKITGHASTSSLAPYLEIDTEHHEQIIKKMRLQEKESNTVVSATNELQAKASSNSTYNYNKCTFIFNSDSSK
;
A
#
# COMPACT_ATOMS: atom_id res chain seq x y z
N MET A 1 30.12 43.41 -32.68
CA MET A 1 29.35 42.17 -32.38
C MET A 1 28.90 42.21 -30.93
N ALA A 2 27.63 42.54 -30.66
CA ALA A 2 27.11 42.63 -29.29
C ALA A 2 26.60 41.26 -28.83
N LYS A 3 27.17 40.73 -27.74
CA LYS A 3 26.70 39.51 -27.08
C LYS A 3 25.38 39.83 -26.38
N ARG A 4 24.27 39.23 -26.85
CA ARG A 4 22.99 39.26 -26.14
C ARG A 4 23.11 38.40 -24.88
N GLN A 5 23.13 39.04 -23.72
CA GLN A 5 22.98 38.37 -22.42
C GLN A 5 21.51 37.90 -22.30
N LEU A 6 21.28 36.60 -22.24
CA LEU A 6 19.96 36.04 -21.93
C LEU A 6 19.65 36.30 -20.45
N PRO A 7 18.42 36.74 -20.10
CA PRO A 7 18.06 37.01 -18.72
C PRO A 7 18.01 35.71 -17.90
N MET A 8 18.53 35.79 -16.67
CA MET A 8 18.48 34.69 -15.70
C MET A 8 17.02 34.28 -15.45
N VAL A 9 16.70 33.01 -15.64
CA VAL A 9 15.41 32.42 -15.26
C VAL A 9 15.30 32.53 -13.74
N GLN A 10 14.49 33.47 -13.26
CA GLN A 10 14.14 33.57 -11.85
C GLN A 10 13.52 32.24 -11.43
N LYS A 11 14.17 31.55 -10.49
CA LYS A 11 13.69 30.33 -9.86
C LYS A 11 12.41 30.69 -9.09
N LEU A 12 11.24 30.47 -9.71
CA LEU A 12 9.95 30.61 -9.05
C LEU A 12 9.95 29.71 -7.81
N SER A 13 9.97 30.31 -6.62
CA SER A 13 9.80 29.60 -5.35
C SER A 13 8.35 29.10 -5.28
N CYS A 14 8.12 27.88 -5.73
CA CYS A 14 6.82 27.23 -5.80
C CYS A 14 6.39 26.57 -4.48
N ARG A 15 6.67 27.19 -3.32
CA ARG A 15 6.02 26.79 -2.05
C ARG A 15 4.59 27.33 -2.01
N GLN A 16 3.76 26.87 -2.94
CA GLN A 16 2.32 27.11 -2.91
C GLN A 16 1.70 26.19 -1.84
N LYS A 17 0.68 26.69 -1.13
CA LYS A 17 -0.11 25.88 -0.20
C LYS A 17 -0.67 24.66 -0.95
N ASN A 18 -0.65 23.47 -0.34
CA ASN A 18 -1.15 22.23 -0.93
C ASN A 18 -2.70 22.21 -0.96
N GLU A 19 -3.30 23.11 -1.73
CA GLU A 19 -4.76 23.23 -1.86
C GLU A 19 -5.35 22.00 -2.57
N ILE A 20 -4.62 21.41 -3.53
CA ILE A 20 -5.05 20.19 -4.23
C ILE A 20 -5.22 19.03 -3.24
N GLY A 21 -4.30 18.87 -2.29
CA GLY A 21 -4.42 17.85 -1.25
C GLY A 21 -5.67 18.01 -0.39
N LYS A 22 -6.04 19.26 -0.06
CA LYS A 22 -7.28 19.54 0.67
C LYS A 22 -8.52 19.17 -0.13
N TRP A 23 -8.55 19.53 -1.42
CA TRP A 23 -9.67 19.19 -2.30
C TRP A 23 -9.82 17.68 -2.46
N THR A 24 -8.70 16.96 -2.62
CA THR A 24 -8.69 15.50 -2.68
C THR A 24 -9.30 14.88 -1.41
N LYS A 25 -8.91 15.38 -0.23
CA LYS A 25 -9.44 14.88 1.04
C LYS A 25 -10.93 15.18 1.20
N LEU A 26 -11.36 16.41 0.92
CA LEU A 26 -12.77 16.81 0.98
C LEU A 26 -13.64 16.01 0.00
N ALA A 27 -13.13 15.76 -1.20
CA ALA A 27 -13.81 14.94 -2.19
C ALA A 27 -13.97 13.49 -1.69
N ALA A 28 -12.92 12.92 -1.09
CA ALA A 28 -12.95 11.58 -0.51
C ALA A 28 -13.93 11.47 0.67
N GLU A 29 -13.96 12.47 1.56
CA GLU A 29 -14.95 12.56 2.64
C GLU A 29 -16.38 12.59 2.09
N LYS A 30 -16.62 13.40 1.05
CA LYS A 30 -17.95 13.56 0.46
C LYS A 30 -18.51 12.27 -0.15
N ILE A 31 -17.63 11.41 -0.68
CA ILE A 31 -18.02 10.11 -1.24
C ILE A 31 -18.04 8.98 -0.19
N GLY A 32 -17.80 9.30 1.09
CA GLY A 32 -17.88 8.36 2.21
C GLY A 32 -16.64 7.49 2.40
N LEU A 33 -15.47 7.88 1.86
CA LEU A 33 -14.22 7.19 2.15
C LEU A 33 -13.71 7.53 3.56
N ASP A 34 -13.16 6.54 4.23
CA ASP A 34 -12.58 6.69 5.58
C ASP A 34 -11.22 7.40 5.52
N VAL A 35 -11.28 8.72 5.48
CA VAL A 35 -10.10 9.60 5.49
C VAL A 35 -9.44 9.75 6.87
N CYS A 36 -10.05 9.19 7.92
CA CYS A 36 -9.53 9.27 9.29
C CYS A 36 -8.50 8.18 9.52
N ASN A 37 -8.80 6.96 9.05
CA ASN A 37 -7.88 5.82 9.16
C ASN A 37 -6.95 5.67 7.94
N ILE A 38 -7.36 6.16 6.77
CA ILE A 38 -6.59 6.03 5.53
C ILE A 38 -6.17 7.41 5.02
N ASN A 39 -4.85 7.59 4.84
CA ASN A 39 -4.31 8.84 4.31
C ASN A 39 -4.49 8.91 2.79
N ILE A 40 -5.59 9.51 2.33
CA ILE A 40 -5.85 9.75 0.91
C ILE A 40 -5.15 11.04 0.48
N THR A 41 -4.20 10.91 -0.44
CA THR A 41 -3.38 12.04 -0.92
C THR A 41 -3.43 12.14 -2.44
N ASN A 42 -2.86 13.21 -2.99
CA ASN A 42 -2.70 13.35 -4.44
C ASN A 42 -1.93 12.17 -5.07
N HIS A 43 -1.03 11.54 -4.29
CA HIS A 43 -0.31 10.36 -4.74
C HIS A 43 -1.24 9.15 -4.91
N SER A 44 -2.28 9.01 -4.08
CA SER A 44 -3.31 7.99 -4.22
C SER A 44 -4.05 8.14 -5.56
N ASN A 45 -4.45 9.36 -5.92
CA ASN A 45 -5.07 9.63 -7.22
C ASN A 45 -4.14 9.28 -8.39
N ARG A 46 -2.86 9.64 -8.29
CA ARG A 46 -1.85 9.25 -9.29
C ARG A 46 -1.75 7.74 -9.40
N ALA A 47 -1.66 7.03 -8.27
CA ALA A 47 -1.55 5.57 -8.26
C ALA A 47 -2.74 4.91 -8.96
N THR A 48 -3.96 5.35 -8.65
CA THR A 48 -5.17 4.86 -9.29
C THR A 48 -5.19 5.17 -10.78
N ALA A 49 -4.79 6.38 -11.20
CA ALA A 49 -4.75 6.69 -12.63
C ALA A 49 -3.73 5.81 -13.37
N VAL A 50 -2.53 5.63 -12.80
CA VAL A 50 -1.45 4.84 -13.40
C VAL A 50 -1.84 3.35 -13.51
N SER A 51 -2.57 2.79 -12.56
CA SER A 51 -3.02 1.39 -12.63
C SER A 51 -4.10 1.12 -13.68
N HIS A 52 -4.80 2.15 -14.16
CA HIS A 52 -5.80 2.02 -15.23
C HIS A 52 -5.21 2.16 -16.64
N LEU A 53 -4.05 2.81 -16.80
CA LEU A 53 -3.42 2.98 -18.12
C LEU A 53 -3.05 1.66 -18.84
N PRO A 54 -2.55 0.62 -18.15
CA PRO A 54 -2.32 -0.69 -18.76
C PRO A 54 -3.62 -1.33 -19.26
N LYS A 55 -4.72 -1.15 -18.50
CA LYS A 55 -6.03 -1.71 -18.82
C LYS A 55 -6.65 -1.12 -20.09
N SER A 56 -6.28 0.11 -20.45
CA SER A 56 -6.69 0.73 -21.71
C SER A 56 -5.85 0.29 -22.92
N GLY A 57 -4.92 -0.66 -22.74
CA GLY A 57 -4.08 -1.19 -23.81
C GLY A 57 -2.87 -0.33 -24.15
N LEU A 58 -2.45 0.57 -23.25
CA LEU A 58 -1.23 1.34 -23.44
C LEU A 58 -0.01 0.50 -23.12
N ASP A 59 0.96 0.54 -24.03
CA ASP A 59 2.27 -0.06 -23.83
C ASP A 59 3.04 0.61 -22.69
N GLU A 60 3.83 -0.17 -21.94
CA GLU A 60 4.53 0.28 -20.72
C GLU A 60 5.45 1.47 -21.00
N GLN A 61 6.14 1.48 -22.15
CA GLN A 61 7.02 2.58 -22.54
C GLN A 61 6.27 3.90 -22.72
N LYS A 62 5.03 3.83 -23.23
CA LYS A 62 4.15 5.01 -23.36
C LYS A 62 3.66 5.46 -21.99
N ILE A 63 3.31 4.53 -21.11
CA ILE A 63 2.89 4.83 -19.75
C ILE A 63 4.01 5.54 -18.99
N ILE A 64 5.25 5.04 -19.07
CA ILE A 64 6.43 5.66 -18.45
C ILE A 64 6.61 7.09 -18.94
N LYS A 65 6.51 7.31 -20.26
CA LYS A 65 6.64 8.64 -20.87
C LYS A 65 5.56 9.61 -20.42
N ILE A 66 4.32 9.16 -20.29
CA ILE A 66 3.18 10.00 -19.86
C ILE A 66 3.26 10.32 -18.36
N THR A 67 3.64 9.34 -17.56
CA THR A 67 3.57 9.40 -16.09
C THR A 67 4.87 9.91 -15.44
N GLY A 68 5.94 10.04 -16.23
CA GLY A 68 7.24 10.55 -15.80
C GLY A 68 8.00 9.58 -14.90
N HIS A 69 7.77 8.27 -15.04
CA HIS A 69 8.56 7.27 -14.33
C HIS A 69 9.96 7.16 -14.94
N ALA A 70 10.96 6.83 -14.12
CA ALA A 70 12.35 6.71 -14.59
C ALA A 70 12.63 5.37 -15.27
N SER A 71 11.87 4.33 -14.92
CA SER A 71 12.06 2.96 -15.39
C SER A 71 10.77 2.14 -15.30
N THR A 72 10.74 1.00 -16.00
CA THR A 72 9.69 -0.02 -15.89
C THR A 72 9.56 -0.57 -14.46
N SER A 73 10.67 -0.73 -13.74
CA SER A 73 10.65 -1.19 -12.34
C SER A 73 9.90 -0.24 -11.40
N SER A 74 9.94 1.07 -11.67
CA SER A 74 9.16 2.05 -10.89
C SER A 74 7.67 2.06 -11.22
N LEU A 75 7.28 1.41 -12.32
CA LEU A 75 5.90 1.24 -12.75
C LEU A 75 5.29 -0.07 -12.22
N ALA A 76 6.10 -1.10 -11.99
CA ALA A 76 5.68 -2.44 -11.53
C ALA A 76 4.69 -2.43 -10.34
N PRO A 77 4.88 -1.62 -9.28
CA PRO A 77 3.96 -1.58 -8.15
C PRO A 77 2.54 -1.16 -8.54
N TYR A 78 2.36 -0.41 -9.62
CA TYR A 78 1.05 0.04 -10.09
C TYR A 78 0.37 -0.96 -11.03
N LEU A 79 1.13 -1.89 -11.63
CA LEU A 79 0.62 -2.98 -12.46
C LEU A 79 -0.01 -4.09 -11.60
N GLU A 80 0.56 -4.32 -10.41
CA GLU A 80 0.15 -5.41 -9.51
C GLU A 80 -1.09 -5.08 -8.66
N ILE A 81 -1.47 -3.80 -8.53
CA ILE A 81 -2.66 -3.36 -7.79
C ILE A 81 -3.91 -3.54 -8.67
N ASP A 82 -4.07 -4.74 -9.22
CA ASP A 82 -5.26 -5.09 -9.97
C ASP A 82 -6.37 -5.62 -9.04
N THR A 83 -7.61 -5.37 -9.42
CA THR A 83 -8.83 -5.91 -8.80
C THR A 83 -8.77 -7.43 -8.69
N GLU A 84 -8.18 -8.10 -9.68
CA GLU A 84 -7.99 -9.55 -9.69
C GLU A 84 -6.97 -10.01 -8.64
N HIS A 85 -5.88 -9.26 -8.44
CA HIS A 85 -4.91 -9.54 -7.38
C HIS A 85 -5.54 -9.36 -5.99
N HIS A 86 -6.37 -8.32 -5.83
CA HIS A 86 -7.12 -8.08 -4.61
C HIS A 86 -8.16 -9.20 -4.34
N GLU A 87 -8.87 -9.65 -5.37
CA GLU A 87 -9.78 -10.79 -5.29
C GLU A 87 -9.05 -12.10 -4.95
N GLN A 88 -7.86 -12.32 -5.49
CA GLN A 88 -7.02 -13.47 -5.16
C GLN A 88 -6.54 -13.44 -3.69
N ILE A 89 -6.18 -12.26 -3.16
CA ILE A 89 -5.83 -12.09 -1.76
C ILE A 89 -7.05 -12.40 -0.87
N ILE A 90 -8.20 -11.80 -1.17
CA ILE A 90 -9.45 -12.04 -0.43
C ILE A 90 -9.85 -13.52 -0.47
N LYS A 91 -9.71 -14.17 -1.63
CA LYS A 91 -9.99 -15.61 -1.79
C LYS A 91 -9.05 -16.45 -0.94
N LYS A 92 -7.75 -16.13 -0.88
CA LYS A 92 -6.77 -16.82 -0.04
C LYS A 92 -7.08 -16.66 1.45
N MET A 93 -7.43 -15.45 1.90
CA MET A 93 -7.81 -15.20 3.30
C MET A 93 -9.07 -15.98 3.71
N ARG A 94 -10.11 -16.01 2.85
CA ARG A 94 -11.34 -16.77 3.11
C ARG A 94 -11.16 -18.29 3.09
N LEU A 95 -10.14 -18.81 2.42
CA LEU A 95 -9.83 -20.25 2.39
C LEU A 95 -9.04 -20.69 3.62
N GLN A 96 -8.15 -19.86 4.14
CA GLN A 96 -7.38 -20.17 5.36
C GLN A 96 -8.26 -20.31 6.61
N GLU A 97 -9.43 -19.67 6.65
CA GLU A 97 -10.42 -19.86 7.72
C GLU A 97 -11.10 -21.24 7.69
N LYS A 98 -11.02 -22.00 6.58
CA LYS A 98 -11.65 -23.31 6.45
C LYS A 98 -10.74 -24.50 6.80
N GLU A 99 -9.42 -24.31 6.79
CA GLU A 99 -8.46 -25.41 7.02
C GLU A 99 -8.02 -25.55 8.49
N SER A 100 -8.38 -24.62 9.37
CA SER A 100 -8.02 -24.66 10.79
C SER A 100 -8.91 -25.55 11.67
N ASN A 101 -9.95 -26.19 11.12
CA ASN A 101 -10.89 -27.03 11.88
C ASN A 101 -10.73 -28.56 11.68
N THR A 102 -9.72 -29.02 10.92
CA THR A 102 -9.63 -30.45 10.56
C THR A 102 -8.24 -31.06 10.73
N VAL A 103 -7.52 -30.78 11.81
CA VAL A 103 -6.39 -31.65 12.22
C VAL A 103 -6.32 -31.75 13.75
N VAL A 104 -7.24 -32.53 14.32
CA VAL A 104 -7.01 -33.18 15.62
C VAL A 104 -6.66 -34.64 15.32
N SER A 105 -5.56 -35.10 15.94
CA SER A 105 -5.09 -36.49 16.05
C SER A 105 -4.39 -37.12 14.84
N ALA A 106 -3.05 -37.15 14.89
CA ALA A 106 -2.26 -38.40 14.88
C ALA A 106 -0.74 -38.14 15.02
N THR A 107 -0.23 -38.42 16.24
CA THR A 107 1.05 -39.10 16.58
C THR A 107 2.41 -38.68 15.97
N ASN A 108 3.25 -38.15 16.87
CA ASN A 108 4.57 -38.64 17.33
C ASN A 108 5.71 -39.05 16.37
N GLU A 109 6.87 -38.48 16.73
CA GLU A 109 8.24 -39.03 16.81
C GLU A 109 9.31 -38.63 15.75
N LEU A 110 10.34 -37.93 16.30
CA LEU A 110 11.77 -37.88 15.93
C LEU A 110 12.10 -37.22 14.56
N GLN A 111 13.08 -36.32 14.37
CA GLN A 111 14.37 -36.13 15.02
C GLN A 111 14.97 -34.75 14.64
N ALA A 112 15.86 -34.24 15.50
CA ALA A 112 16.49 -32.93 15.47
C ALA A 112 17.45 -32.64 14.29
N LYS A 113 17.51 -31.37 13.85
CA LYS A 113 18.74 -30.53 13.89
C LYS A 113 18.52 -29.09 13.40
N ALA A 114 18.87 -28.16 14.30
CA ALA A 114 19.51 -26.85 14.13
C ALA A 114 19.04 -25.90 13.00
N SER A 115 18.47 -24.75 13.38
CA SER A 115 19.18 -23.46 13.32
C SER A 115 18.27 -22.35 13.86
N SER A 116 18.87 -21.38 14.54
CA SER A 116 18.26 -20.31 15.33
C SER A 116 17.06 -19.60 14.69
N ASN A 117 15.92 -19.64 15.37
CA ASN A 117 14.94 -18.56 15.35
C ASN A 117 14.25 -18.52 16.71
N SER A 118 14.30 -17.37 17.39
CA SER A 118 13.75 -17.16 18.72
C SER A 118 12.26 -17.47 18.73
N THR A 119 11.90 -18.66 19.21
CA THR A 119 10.51 -19.05 19.45
C THR A 119 10.15 -18.54 20.84
N TYR A 120 9.41 -17.43 20.93
CA TYR A 120 8.89 -16.97 22.20
C TYR A 120 7.80 -17.95 22.66
N ASN A 121 8.07 -18.67 23.75
CA ASN A 121 7.17 -19.63 24.35
C ASN A 121 6.32 -18.90 25.42
N TYR A 122 5.02 -18.79 25.18
CA TYR A 122 4.07 -18.10 26.06
C TYR A 122 3.30 -19.04 26.99
N ASN A 123 3.72 -20.31 27.14
CA ASN A 123 3.00 -21.32 27.93
C ASN A 123 2.99 -21.04 29.45
N LYS A 124 3.54 -19.91 29.90
CA LYS A 124 3.50 -19.42 31.30
C LYS A 124 3.11 -17.95 31.44
N CYS A 125 2.46 -17.35 30.43
CA CYS A 125 1.93 -15.99 30.57
C CYS A 125 0.55 -16.01 31.26
N THR A 126 0.51 -15.56 32.51
CA THR A 126 -0.75 -15.32 33.24
C THR A 126 -1.21 -13.90 32.97
N PHE A 127 -2.38 -13.74 32.36
CA PHE A 127 -3.00 -12.44 32.13
C PHE A 127 -3.91 -12.10 33.32
N ILE A 128 -3.57 -11.03 34.05
CA ILE A 128 -4.38 -10.52 35.15
C ILE A 128 -5.26 -9.41 34.60
N PHE A 129 -6.57 -9.59 34.70
CA PHE A 129 -7.55 -8.54 34.36
C PHE A 129 -7.90 -7.77 35.63
N ASN A 130 -7.40 -6.54 35.75
CA ASN A 130 -7.92 -5.61 36.76
C ASN A 130 -9.26 -5.08 36.26
N SER A 131 -10.33 -5.48 36.93
CA SER A 131 -11.67 -4.97 36.70
C SER A 131 -11.85 -3.73 37.56
N ASP A 132 -11.49 -2.56 37.05
CA ASP A 132 -11.87 -1.30 37.71
C ASP A 132 -13.38 -1.12 37.56
N SER A 133 -14.09 -1.55 38.59
CA SER A 133 -15.50 -1.23 38.78
C SER A 133 -15.60 0.26 39.08
N SER A 134 -16.11 1.02 38.12
CA SER A 134 -16.60 2.39 38.34
C SER A 134 -17.57 2.41 39.51
N LYS A 135 -17.29 3.28 40.48
CA LYS A 135 -18.28 3.91 41.35
C LYS A 135 -17.96 5.39 41.46
#